data_AF-A0AAE1DJG0-F1
#
_entry.id   AF-A0AAE1DJG0-F1
#
_cell.length_a   1.000
_cell.length_b   1.000
_cell.length_c   1.000
_cell.angle_alpha   90.00
_cell.angle_beta   90.00
_cell.angle_gamma   90.00
#
_symmetry.space_group_name_H-M   'P 1'
#
loop_
_entity.id
_entity.type
_entity.pdbx_description
1 polymer ?
#
loop_
_entity_poly.entity_id
_entity_poly.type
_entity_poly.pdbx_seq_one_letter_code
_entity_poly.pdbx_strand_id
1 'polypeptide(L)'
;VWWVTTLLSYVGKQLLSTSFAVIWLYTAELLPTHSRLSGVGFCNFFGRIGAMVSPYIATLPTVVEGKIGQALPLLIFGACGLVSGMLCLLLPETGNERLPDTVKEAECLKWHKKRKSNGLIFRNVDSESKENGAANKITT
;
A
#
# COMPACT_ATOMS: atom_id res chain seq x y z
N VAL A 1 30.30 -10.57 -27.21
CA VAL A 1 29.57 -10.99 -25.98
C VAL A 1 29.37 -9.83 -25.01
N TRP A 2 30.38 -8.98 -24.76
CA TRP A 2 30.29 -7.79 -23.88
C TRP A 2 29.14 -6.82 -24.19
N TRP A 3 28.85 -6.59 -25.47
CA TRP A 3 27.75 -5.71 -25.89
C TRP A 3 26.37 -6.18 -25.37
N VAL A 4 26.13 -7.49 -25.35
CA VAL A 4 24.84 -8.06 -24.89
C VAL A 4 24.67 -7.85 -23.39
N THR A 5 25.72 -8.10 -22.61
CA THR A 5 25.68 -7.87 -21.16
C THR A 5 25.52 -6.40 -20.82
N THR A 6 26.19 -5.50 -21.54
CA THR A 6 26.05 -4.06 -21.33
C THR A 6 24.64 -3.59 -21.65
N LEU A 7 24.07 -4.00 -22.79
CA LEU A 7 22.68 -3.67 -23.14
C LEU A 7 21.69 -4.19 -22.09
N LEU A 8 21.84 -5.44 -21.65
CA LEU A 8 20.98 -6.03 -20.64
C LEU A 8 21.03 -5.26 -19.30
N SER A 9 22.23 -4.84 -18.86
CA SER A 9 22.38 -4.02 -17.65
C SER A 9 21.74 -2.65 -17.79
N TYR A 10 21.87 -2.00 -18.95
CA TYR A 10 21.24 -0.70 -19.19
C TYR A 10 19.71 -0.79 -19.20
N VAL A 11 19.15 -1.82 -19.82
CA VAL A 11 17.69 -2.05 -19.82
C VAL A 11 17.17 -2.16 -18.40
N GLY A 12 17.80 -2.99 -17.55
CA GLY A 12 17.43 -3.13 -16.14
C GLY A 12 17.46 -1.79 -15.38
N LYS A 13 18.50 -0.98 -15.59
CA LYS A 13 18.62 0.34 -14.95
C LYS A 13 17.54 1.33 -15.42
N GLN A 14 17.21 1.32 -16.71
CA GLN A 14 16.19 2.22 -17.27
C GLN A 14 14.79 1.85 -16.81
N LEU A 15 14.45 0.55 -16.79
CA LEU A 15 13.17 0.06 -16.29
C LEU A 15 12.90 0.53 -14.86
N LEU A 16 13.90 0.45 -13.98
CA LEU A 16 13.80 0.95 -12.61
C LEU A 16 13.47 2.44 -12.59
N SER A 17 14.17 3.26 -13.38
CA SER A 17 13.94 4.70 -13.45
C SER A 17 12.53 5.04 -13.94
N THR A 18 12.06 4.36 -14.99
CA THR A 18 10.72 4.58 -15.54
C THR A 18 9.65 4.18 -14.53
N SER A 19 9.77 3.04 -13.86
CA SER A 19 8.83 2.62 -12.82
C SER A 19 8.76 3.63 -11.67
N PHE A 20 9.92 4.14 -11.21
CA PHE A 20 9.96 5.19 -10.19
C PHE A 20 9.27 6.47 -10.64
N ALA A 21 9.46 6.89 -11.89
CA ALA A 21 8.79 8.07 -12.45
C ALA A 21 7.27 7.90 -12.51
N VAL A 22 6.78 6.74 -12.94
CA VAL A 22 5.34 6.44 -12.98
C VAL A 22 4.73 6.46 -11.58
N ILE A 23 5.38 5.83 -10.59
CA ILE A 23 4.91 5.86 -9.20
C ILE A 23 4.85 7.29 -8.67
N TRP A 24 5.86 8.11 -8.97
CA TRP A 24 5.90 9.51 -8.57
C TRP A 24 4.79 10.34 -9.22
N LEU A 25 4.54 10.11 -10.51
CA LEU A 25 3.47 10.77 -11.25
C LEU A 25 2.11 10.38 -10.69
N TYR A 26 1.87 9.08 -10.49
CA TYR A 26 0.64 8.56 -9.91
C TYR A 26 0.39 9.12 -8.50
N THR A 27 1.45 9.21 -7.70
CA THR A 27 1.43 9.84 -6.38
C THR A 27 1.12 11.34 -6.46
N ALA A 28 1.60 12.04 -7.49
CA ALA A 28 1.34 13.46 -7.68
C ALA A 28 -0.12 13.74 -8.10
N GLU A 29 -0.73 12.85 -8.88
CA GLU A 29 -2.14 12.92 -9.31
C GLU A 29 -3.12 12.56 -8.18
N LEU A 30 -2.81 11.54 -7.38
CA LEU A 30 -3.70 11.11 -6.29
C LEU A 30 -3.58 11.91 -4.99
N LEU A 31 -2.46 12.59 -4.74
CA LEU A 31 -2.21 13.25 -3.45
C LEU A 31 -2.36 14.78 -3.52
N PRO A 32 -3.22 15.39 -2.67
CA PRO A 32 -3.18 16.83 -2.44
C PRO A 32 -1.86 17.22 -1.77
N THR A 33 -1.41 18.46 -1.98
CA THR A 33 -0.06 19.00 -1.69
C THR A 33 0.52 18.68 -0.28
N HIS A 34 -0.32 18.37 0.69
CA HIS A 34 0.04 18.11 2.09
C HIS A 34 0.68 16.73 2.34
N SER A 35 0.37 15.70 1.57
CA SER A 35 0.84 14.32 1.83
C SER A 35 1.98 13.87 0.90
N ARG A 36 2.28 14.65 -0.15
CA ARG A 36 3.36 14.35 -1.11
C ARG A 36 4.73 14.24 -0.44
N LEU A 37 5.08 15.16 0.48
CA LEU A 37 6.35 15.12 1.19
C LEU A 37 6.48 13.89 2.09
N SER A 38 5.41 13.48 2.77
CA SER A 38 5.42 12.31 3.64
C SER A 38 5.64 11.03 2.84
N GLY A 39 4.97 10.86 1.70
CA GLY A 39 5.15 9.68 0.83
C GLY A 39 6.59 9.51 0.33
N VAL A 40 7.22 10.60 -0.08
CA VAL A 40 8.63 10.61 -0.50
C VAL A 40 9.57 10.29 0.67
N GLY A 41 9.28 10.81 1.85
CA GLY A 41 10.02 10.50 3.08
C GLY A 41 9.97 9.02 3.44
N PHE A 42 8.80 8.39 3.35
CA PHE A 42 8.65 6.95 3.58
C PHE A 42 9.45 6.13 2.57
N CYS A 43 9.38 6.46 1.27
CA CYS A 43 10.18 5.77 0.26
C CYS A 43 11.68 5.84 0.58
N ASN A 44 12.18 7.03 0.98
CA ASN A 44 13.57 7.19 1.35
C ASN A 44 13.93 6.39 2.61
N PHE A 45 13.04 6.34 3.60
CA PHE A 45 13.22 5.56 4.81
C PHE A 45 13.38 4.05 4.52
N PHE A 46 12.50 3.48 3.69
CA PHE A 46 12.62 2.09 3.24
C PHE A 46 13.91 1.86 2.44
N GLY A 47 14.30 2.80 1.58
CA GLY A 47 15.58 2.77 0.88
C GLY A 47 16.78 2.75 1.83
N ARG A 48 16.74 3.54 2.92
CA ARG A 48 17.80 3.55 3.94
C ARG A 48 17.87 2.23 4.71
N ILE A 49 16.73 1.63 5.05
CA ILE A 49 16.70 0.30 5.68
C ILE A 49 17.35 -0.73 4.75
N GLY A 50 16.99 -0.74 3.46
CA GLY A 50 17.62 -1.63 2.48
C GLY A 50 19.15 -1.44 2.40
N ALA A 51 19.62 -0.19 2.42
CA ALA A 51 21.04 0.13 2.43
C ALA A 51 21.75 -0.32 3.71
N MET A 52 21.12 -0.23 4.88
CA MET A 52 21.66 -0.72 6.15
C MET A 52 21.77 -2.25 6.18
N VAL A 53 20.82 -2.96 5.57
CA VAL A 53 20.80 -4.43 5.49
C VAL A 53 21.80 -4.96 4.45
N SER A 54 22.11 -4.18 3.40
CA SER A 54 23.03 -4.54 2.33
C SER A 54 24.41 -5.08 2.79
N PRO A 55 25.18 -4.40 3.67
CA PRO A 55 26.48 -4.89 4.12
C PRO A 55 26.38 -6.20 4.90
N TYR A 56 25.30 -6.42 5.67
CA TYR A 56 25.09 -7.69 6.38
C TYR A 56 24.89 -8.86 5.42
N ILE A 57 24.17 -8.64 4.31
CA ILE A 57 23.98 -9.67 3.29
C ILE A 57 25.28 -9.91 2.51
N ALA A 58 26.07 -8.87 2.26
CA ALA A 58 27.32 -8.94 1.53
C ALA A 58 28.47 -9.63 2.30
N THR A 59 28.38 -9.74 3.64
CA THR A 59 29.37 -10.45 4.47
C THR A 59 28.99 -11.91 4.74
N LEU A 60 27.78 -12.36 4.43
CA LEU A 60 27.39 -13.78 4.48
C LEU A 60 28.29 -14.75 3.66
N PRO A 61 28.83 -14.36 2.48
CA PRO A 61 29.72 -15.23 1.70
C PRO A 61 31.01 -15.63 2.42
N THR A 62 31.45 -14.89 3.44
CA THR A 62 32.66 -15.22 4.21
C THR A 62 32.40 -16.25 5.32
N VAL A 63 31.13 -16.53 5.64
CA VAL A 63 30.72 -17.49 6.68
C VAL A 63 30.36 -18.86 6.07
N VAL A 64 29.98 -18.88 4.79
CA VAL A 64 29.62 -20.10 4.04
C VAL A 64 30.64 -20.33 2.94
N GLU A 65 31.60 -21.21 3.20
CA GLU A 65 32.67 -21.53 2.26
C GLU A 65 32.14 -22.38 1.09
N GLY A 66 32.18 -21.85 -0.13
CA GLY A 66 31.81 -22.58 -1.36
C GLY A 66 31.26 -21.70 -2.49
N LYS A 67 31.13 -22.26 -3.70
CA LYS A 67 30.54 -21.57 -4.89
C LYS A 67 29.13 -21.02 -4.63
N ILE A 68 28.43 -21.57 -3.63
CA ILE A 68 27.08 -21.20 -3.21
C ILE A 68 27.09 -19.85 -2.47
N GLY A 69 28.17 -19.53 -1.74
CA GLY A 69 28.30 -18.29 -0.98
C GLY A 69 28.26 -17.04 -1.86
N GLN A 70 28.77 -17.12 -3.09
CA GLN A 70 28.77 -16.00 -4.04
C GLN A 70 27.40 -15.76 -4.70
N ALA A 71 26.59 -16.81 -4.85
CA ALA A 71 25.23 -16.72 -5.42
C ALA A 71 24.15 -16.35 -4.38
N LEU A 72 24.42 -16.62 -3.10
CA LEU A 72 23.51 -16.37 -1.98
C LEU A 72 22.98 -14.93 -1.90
N PRO A 73 23.83 -13.88 -1.89
CA PRO A 73 23.35 -12.50 -1.80
C PRO A 73 22.47 -12.13 -3.00
N LEU A 74 22.85 -12.59 -4.20
CA LEU A 74 22.09 -12.37 -5.43
C LEU A 74 20.68 -12.97 -5.34
N LEU A 75 20.57 -14.16 -4.77
CA LEU A 75 19.31 -14.88 -4.59
C LEU A 75 18.41 -14.18 -3.56
N ILE A 76 18.98 -13.68 -2.45
CA ILE A 76 18.24 -12.93 -1.43
C ILE A 76 17.69 -11.61 -1.99
N PHE A 77 18.52 -10.81 -2.67
CA PHE A 77 18.05 -9.57 -3.29
C PHE A 77 17.03 -9.83 -4.41
N GLY A 78 17.27 -10.86 -5.22
CA GLY A 78 16.35 -11.27 -6.28
C GLY A 78 15.00 -11.73 -5.75
N ALA A 79 14.99 -12.59 -4.71
CA ALA A 79 13.77 -13.07 -4.07
C ALA A 79 12.97 -11.93 -3.42
N CYS A 80 13.65 -11.00 -2.74
CA CYS A 80 12.99 -9.82 -2.18
C CYS A 80 12.35 -8.96 -3.29
N GLY A 81 13.04 -8.76 -4.41
CA GLY A 81 12.50 -8.07 -5.58
C GLY A 81 11.30 -8.79 -6.21
N LEU A 82 11.35 -10.12 -6.32
CA LEU A 82 10.23 -10.92 -6.82
C LEU A 82 9.03 -10.85 -5.88
N VAL A 83 9.22 -10.98 -4.58
CA VAL A 83 8.13 -10.85 -3.59
C VAL A 83 7.51 -9.45 -3.65
N SER A 84 8.32 -8.41 -3.75
CA SER A 84 7.84 -7.03 -3.93
C SER A 84 7.04 -6.86 -5.22
N GLY A 85 7.55 -7.35 -6.36
CA GLY A 85 6.85 -7.32 -7.63
C GLY A 85 5.56 -8.13 -7.62
N MET A 86 5.57 -9.32 -7.03
CA MET A 86 4.37 -10.13 -6.85
C MET A 86 3.35 -9.45 -5.94
N LEU A 87 3.79 -8.81 -4.85
CA LEU A 87 2.89 -8.06 -3.97
C LEU A 87 2.32 -6.82 -4.67
N CYS A 88 3.09 -6.20 -5.58
CA CYS A 88 2.61 -5.12 -6.43
C CYS A 88 1.54 -5.61 -7.42
N LEU A 89 1.69 -6.81 -7.98
CA LEU A 89 0.65 -7.46 -8.80
C LEU A 89 -0.54 -7.94 -7.97
N LEU A 90 -0.32 -8.33 -6.71
CA LEU A 90 -1.34 -8.76 -5.77
C LEU A 90 -2.11 -7.61 -5.16
N LEU A 91 -1.59 -6.37 -5.28
CA LEU A 91 -2.36 -5.16 -5.10
C LEU A 91 -3.23 -5.06 -6.38
N PRO A 92 -4.49 -5.53 -6.33
CA PRO A 92 -5.36 -5.45 -7.50
C PRO A 92 -5.43 -3.98 -7.86
N GLU A 93 -5.29 -3.67 -9.15
CA GLU A 93 -5.39 -2.32 -9.65
C GLU A 93 -6.48 -1.56 -8.88
N THR A 94 -6.06 -0.54 -8.13
CA THR A 94 -6.90 0.46 -7.47
C THR A 94 -7.54 1.37 -8.52
N GLY A 95 -8.06 0.78 -9.60
CA GLY A 95 -8.56 1.45 -10.80
C GLY A 95 -10.01 1.11 -11.16
N ASN A 96 -10.68 0.19 -10.45
CA ASN A 96 -12.06 -0.21 -10.81
C ASN A 96 -13.16 0.22 -9.82
N GLU A 97 -12.83 1.01 -8.79
CA GLU A 97 -13.83 1.77 -8.05
C GLU A 97 -13.46 3.25 -8.06
N ARG A 98 -14.42 4.11 -8.41
CA ARG A 98 -14.28 5.57 -8.32
C ARG A 98 -13.98 5.95 -6.87
N LEU A 99 -12.70 6.14 -6.55
CA LEU A 99 -12.32 6.75 -5.30
C LEU A 99 -12.68 8.24 -5.38
N PRO A 100 -13.45 8.77 -4.40
CA PRO A 100 -13.84 10.18 -4.37
C PRO A 100 -12.58 11.06 -4.33
N ASP A 101 -12.52 12.03 -5.23
CA ASP A 101 -11.35 12.83 -5.58
C ASP A 101 -10.81 13.74 -4.45
N THR A 102 -11.33 13.68 -3.22
CA THR A 102 -10.83 14.49 -2.11
C THR A 102 -11.00 13.79 -0.75
N VAL A 103 -9.98 13.87 0.13
CA VAL A 103 -10.04 13.42 1.54
C VAL A 103 -11.24 14.03 2.29
N LYS A 104 -11.65 15.25 1.91
CA LYS A 104 -12.88 15.92 2.40
C LYS A 104 -14.17 15.18 2.00
N GLU A 105 -14.26 14.59 0.82
CA GLU A 105 -15.43 13.76 0.43
C GLU A 105 -15.43 12.40 1.13
N ALA A 106 -14.25 11.79 1.35
CA ALA A 106 -14.13 10.57 2.12
C ALA A 106 -14.54 10.76 3.60
N GLU A 107 -14.21 11.90 4.20
CA GLU A 107 -14.69 12.27 5.54
C GLU A 107 -16.18 12.66 5.55
N CYS A 108 -16.67 13.34 4.52
CA CYS A 108 -18.08 13.71 4.41
C CYS A 108 -18.99 12.47 4.23
N LEU A 109 -18.54 11.45 3.48
CA LEU A 109 -19.21 10.15 3.37
C LEU A 109 -19.24 9.39 4.69
N LYS A 110 -18.15 9.42 5.48
CA LYS A 110 -18.12 8.84 6.84
C LYS A 110 -19.09 9.57 7.77
N TRP A 111 -19.19 10.89 7.67
CA TRP A 111 -20.13 11.71 8.44
C TRP A 111 -21.61 11.45 8.06
N HIS A 112 -21.91 11.34 6.77
CA HIS A 112 -23.27 11.04 6.29
C HIS A 112 -23.71 9.63 6.66
N LYS A 113 -22.83 8.63 6.57
CA LYS A 113 -23.11 7.25 6.99
C LYS A 113 -23.34 7.17 8.51
N LYS A 114 -22.55 7.91 9.31
CA LYS A 114 -22.71 8.00 10.77
C LYS A 114 -24.01 8.69 11.17
N ARG A 115 -24.42 9.78 10.50
CA ARG A 115 -25.72 10.44 10.74
C ARG A 115 -26.91 9.57 10.38
N LYS A 116 -26.86 8.85 9.25
CA LYS A 116 -27.97 7.98 8.81
C LYS A 116 -28.16 6.78 9.73
N SER A 117 -27.08 6.18 10.23
CA SER A 117 -27.13 5.09 11.22
C SER A 117 -27.69 5.57 12.56
N ASN A 118 -27.26 6.72 13.06
CA ASN A 118 -27.78 7.27 14.31
C ASN A 118 -29.26 7.66 14.21
N GLY A 119 -29.70 8.19 13.07
CA GLY A 119 -31.12 8.50 12.82
C GLY A 119 -32.00 7.25 12.67
N LEU A 120 -31.47 6.16 12.10
CA LEU A 120 -32.18 4.87 12.00
C LEU A 120 -32.30 4.18 13.36
N ILE A 121 -31.26 4.23 14.20
CA ILE A 121 -31.34 3.71 15.58
C ILE A 121 -32.36 4.50 16.39
N PHE A 122 -32.34 5.84 16.32
CA PHE A 122 -33.31 6.67 17.04
C PHE A 122 -34.75 6.36 16.62
N ARG A 123 -34.99 6.19 15.30
CA ARG A 123 -36.32 5.87 14.78
C ARG A 123 -36.78 4.45 15.16
N ASN A 124 -35.87 3.48 15.24
CA ASN A 124 -36.19 2.14 15.74
C ASN A 124 -36.49 2.17 17.26
N VAL A 125 -35.75 2.95 18.05
CA VAL A 125 -36.02 3.13 19.50
C VAL A 125 -37.39 3.78 19.74
N ASP A 126 -37.78 4.76 18.92
CA ASP A 126 -39.12 5.37 19.00
C ASP A 126 -40.23 4.39 18.59
N SER A 127 -39.96 3.51 17.62
CA SER A 127 -40.90 2.47 17.17
C SER A 127 -41.12 1.41 18.26
N GLU A 128 -40.01 0.95 18.87
CA GLU A 128 -40.00 -0.05 19.93
C GLU A 128 -40.65 0.48 21.22
N SER A 129 -40.48 1.77 21.53
CA SER A 129 -41.15 2.43 22.66
C SER A 129 -42.69 2.50 22.49
N LYS A 130 -43.18 2.72 21.26
CA LYS A 130 -44.62 2.71 20.98
C LYS A 130 -45.22 1.31 20.96
N GLU A 131 -44.47 0.32 20.46
CA GLU A 131 -44.89 -1.09 20.46
C GLU A 131 -44.96 -1.65 21.88
N ASN A 132 -43.94 -1.41 22.70
CA ASN A 132 -43.90 -1.84 24.10
C ASN A 132 -44.95 -1.10 24.96
N GLY A 133 -45.22 0.17 24.67
CA GLY A 133 -46.28 0.94 25.32
C GLY A 133 -47.70 0.48 24.93
N ALA A 134 -47.89 -0.01 23.70
CA ALA A 134 -49.15 -0.60 23.26
C ALA A 134 -49.35 -2.01 23.85
N ALA A 135 -48.31 -2.85 23.87
CA ALA A 135 -48.36 -4.19 24.43
C ALA A 135 -48.75 -4.19 25.92
N ASN A 136 -48.22 -3.25 26.71
CA ASN A 136 -48.52 -3.15 28.14
C ASN A 136 -49.94 -2.62 28.45
N LYS A 137 -50.67 -2.09 27.46
CA LYS A 137 -52.03 -1.52 27.63
C LYS A 137 -53.14 -2.55 27.40
N ILE A 138 -52.81 -3.72 26.86
CA ILE A 138 -53.75 -4.78 26.49
C ILE A 138 -53.79 -5.89 27.56
N THR A 139 -52.79 -5.93 28.44
CA THR A 139 -52.62 -6.91 29.53
C THR A 139 -53.11 -6.44 30.91
N THR A 140 -53.82 -5.30 30.98
CA THR A 140 -54.54 -4.82 32.18
C THR A 140 -56.02 -4.69 31.86
#